data_AF-A0A917TXE0-F1
#
_entry.id   AF-A0A917TXE0-F1
#
_cell.length_a   1.000
_cell.length_b   1.000
_cell.length_c   1.000
_cell.angle_alpha   90.00
_cell.angle_beta   90.00
_cell.angle_gamma   90.00
#
_symmetry.space_group_name_H-M   'P 1'
#
loop_
_entity.id
_entity.type
_entity.pdbx_description
1 polymer ?
#
loop_
_entity_poly.entity_id
_entity_poly.type
_entity_poly.pdbx_seq_one_letter_code
_entity_poly.pdbx_strand_id
1 'polypeptide(L)'
;MSDELRLLARYEPVIRYTAGELFLPTHVDGFLDRAALWRGGDTECLVPAGELDARTLAEYGDRHRGEVLYLRYVERPLRGAEYRRWRRERGESAFRPGERFAAVGLTARLVDAALRLSLLVRGAVPGGTRAAAHVEYDRRPSPGVRPYYGRVFRDGGYLVLQYWFFYAMNDWRSTFGGVNDHEADWEQVTVFVPEPGPDPAWVVYSSHDKPGPQLRRRWDDPRLERVGDHPVVYAGGGSHAGAYAPGDYVTTVTWPGLESVTRWWRSARRRAADGPGAGLGLPFLDYHRGDGPGIGPGEQHAWTPVVVDDDTPWIRGYRGLWGLDTEDRFGGERAPAGPRYERDGTVRASWAYPVTWAGLDAEGPDPGAAADERLHEVVRLIRRYRGEIRRSSAGIRAMGRPAGTRADPELQRLQAERVALEDGEPPPTPAQPPDRRLPSPAERVGRRRFLLLWSAASASVLLGGAALIVFSPPFGVFWSVVALLALLVAVEAAARARLLRLLWRAALTAAVLLAGWTVVEVVANHWRTAVAALLAASAVALWVGNLRAWLSHR
;
A
#
# COMPACT_ATOMS: atom_id res chain seq x y z
N MET A 1 26.61 -15.07 24.24
CA MET A 1 25.66 -14.35 23.37
C MET A 1 26.33 -13.06 22.97
N SER A 2 26.48 -12.75 21.67
CA SER A 2 27.12 -11.51 21.21
C SER A 2 26.30 -10.29 21.63
N ASP A 3 26.92 -9.10 21.64
CA ASP A 3 26.22 -7.85 21.98
C ASP A 3 25.10 -7.54 20.97
N GLU A 4 25.28 -7.88 19.70
CA GLU A 4 24.26 -7.76 18.66
C GLU A 4 23.03 -8.63 18.96
N LEU A 5 23.25 -9.90 19.35
CA LEU A 5 22.15 -10.79 19.74
C LEU A 5 21.40 -10.27 20.97
N ARG A 6 22.09 -9.62 21.91
CA ARG A 6 21.43 -8.97 23.06
C ARG A 6 20.56 -7.80 22.63
N LEU A 7 21.05 -6.97 21.72
CA LEU A 7 20.30 -5.82 21.19
C LEU A 7 19.08 -6.28 20.38
N LEU A 8 19.25 -7.29 19.52
CA LEU A 8 18.17 -7.88 18.74
C LEU A 8 17.13 -8.54 19.65
N ALA A 9 17.55 -9.37 20.60
CA ALA A 9 16.62 -10.04 21.52
C ALA A 9 15.85 -9.06 22.42
N ARG A 10 16.38 -7.86 22.69
CA ARG A 10 15.69 -6.85 23.50
C ARG A 10 14.46 -6.28 22.80
N TYR A 11 14.51 -6.09 21.49
CA TYR A 11 13.46 -5.44 20.71
C TYR A 11 12.88 -6.35 19.61
N GLU A 12 13.09 -7.66 19.70
CA GLU A 12 12.57 -8.60 18.71
C GLU A 12 11.04 -8.52 18.66
N PRO A 13 10.43 -8.50 17.46
CA PRO A 13 9.00 -8.27 17.34
C PRO A 13 8.19 -9.49 17.75
N VAL A 14 6.95 -9.23 18.15
CA VAL A 14 5.91 -10.26 18.26
C VAL A 14 5.10 -10.24 16.98
N ILE A 15 5.03 -11.35 16.24
CA ILE A 15 4.21 -11.45 15.04
C ILE A 15 2.98 -12.31 15.32
N ARG A 16 1.79 -11.76 15.07
CA ARG A 16 0.51 -12.48 15.15
C ARG A 16 -0.07 -12.66 13.75
N TYR A 17 -0.34 -13.92 13.39
CA TYR A 17 -0.85 -14.29 12.08
C TYR A 17 -2.37 -14.42 12.07
N THR A 18 -2.96 -14.38 10.88
CA THR A 18 -4.39 -14.65 10.69
C THR A 18 -4.66 -16.15 10.73
N ALA A 19 -5.79 -16.55 11.32
CA ALA A 19 -6.22 -17.95 11.35
C ALA A 19 -6.30 -18.52 9.93
N GLY A 20 -5.70 -19.68 9.73
CA GLY A 20 -5.55 -20.31 8.41
C GLY A 20 -4.18 -20.13 7.77
N GLU A 21 -3.27 -19.38 8.40
CA GLU A 21 -1.90 -19.25 7.93
C GLU A 21 -1.22 -20.62 7.77
N LEU A 22 -0.59 -20.81 6.61
CA LEU A 22 0.03 -22.07 6.22
C LEU A 22 1.55 -22.00 6.37
N PHE A 23 2.13 -20.85 6.07
CA PHE A 23 3.58 -20.67 6.03
C PHE A 23 3.98 -19.72 7.16
N LEU A 24 4.75 -20.24 8.11
CA LEU A 24 5.40 -19.44 9.14
C LEU A 24 6.88 -19.26 8.77
N PRO A 25 7.60 -18.31 9.39
CA PRO A 25 9.00 -18.07 9.11
C PRO A 25 9.83 -19.35 9.23
N THR A 26 10.75 -19.54 8.29
CA THR A 26 11.56 -20.73 8.17
C THR A 26 13.01 -20.46 7.82
N HIS A 27 13.85 -21.49 7.96
CA HIS A 27 15.28 -21.37 7.72
C HIS A 27 15.56 -21.35 6.22
N VAL A 28 16.49 -20.48 5.81
CA VAL A 28 16.99 -20.39 4.44
C VAL A 28 17.54 -21.74 4.02
N ASP A 29 18.39 -22.36 4.83
CA ASP A 29 18.96 -23.68 4.51
C ASP A 29 17.88 -24.75 4.32
N GLY A 30 16.82 -24.74 5.13
CA GLY A 30 15.71 -25.71 4.99
C GLY A 30 14.90 -25.51 3.72
N PHE A 31 14.86 -24.28 3.19
CA PHE A 31 14.27 -24.00 1.88
C PHE A 31 15.21 -24.38 0.74
N LEU A 32 16.51 -24.05 0.86
CA LEU A 32 17.52 -24.35 -0.16
C LEU A 32 17.70 -25.85 -0.36
N ASP A 33 17.65 -26.66 0.71
CA ASP A 33 17.69 -28.12 0.64
C ASP A 33 16.59 -28.70 -0.26
N ARG A 34 15.45 -28.02 -0.39
CA ARG A 34 14.32 -28.44 -1.23
C ARG A 34 14.23 -27.69 -2.55
N ALA A 35 15.05 -26.65 -2.74
CA ALA A 35 15.01 -25.80 -3.92
C ALA A 35 16.12 -26.16 -4.92
N ALA A 36 15.82 -25.99 -6.20
CA ALA A 36 16.80 -26.06 -7.28
C ALA A 36 17.20 -24.65 -7.73
N LEU A 37 18.43 -24.45 -8.16
CA LEU A 37 18.92 -23.21 -8.77
C LEU A 37 18.83 -23.30 -10.29
N TRP A 38 18.24 -22.28 -10.91
CA TRP A 38 18.02 -22.20 -12.35
C TRP A 38 18.58 -20.91 -12.94
N ARG A 39 18.96 -20.99 -14.21
CA ARG A 39 19.29 -19.86 -15.06
C ARG A 39 18.14 -19.56 -16.03
N GLY A 40 17.66 -18.33 -15.99
CA GLY A 40 16.67 -17.76 -16.92
C GLY A 40 17.25 -17.55 -18.32
N GLY A 41 16.36 -17.48 -19.32
CA GLY A 41 16.72 -17.51 -20.74
C GLY A 41 16.59 -18.92 -21.30
N ASP A 42 17.62 -19.77 -21.12
CA ASP A 42 17.64 -21.14 -21.63
C ASP A 42 16.88 -22.14 -20.73
N THR A 43 16.43 -21.70 -19.54
CA THR A 43 15.78 -22.54 -18.52
C THR A 43 16.62 -23.76 -18.18
N GLU A 44 17.86 -23.51 -17.77
CA GLU A 44 18.82 -24.55 -17.38
C GLU A 44 18.86 -24.71 -15.86
N CYS A 45 18.80 -25.96 -15.38
CA CYS A 45 19.02 -26.27 -13.97
C CYS A 45 20.53 -26.33 -13.70
N LEU A 46 21.03 -25.40 -12.89
CA LEU A 46 22.45 -25.29 -12.53
C LEU A 46 22.81 -26.17 -11.33
N VAL A 47 21.90 -26.25 -10.35
CA VAL A 47 22.03 -27.08 -9.15
C VAL A 47 20.66 -27.70 -8.85
N PRO A 48 20.54 -29.03 -8.81
CA PRO A 48 19.28 -29.70 -8.50
C PRO A 48 18.92 -29.57 -7.00
N ALA A 49 17.64 -29.79 -6.69
CA ALA A 49 17.17 -29.83 -5.30
C ALA A 49 17.86 -30.96 -4.51
N GLY A 50 18.21 -30.69 -3.26
CA GLY A 50 18.99 -31.58 -2.38
C GLY A 50 20.51 -31.41 -2.47
N GLU A 51 21.01 -30.69 -3.49
CA GLU A 51 22.45 -30.37 -3.62
C GLU A 51 22.74 -28.87 -3.36
N LEU A 52 21.70 -28.04 -3.25
CA LEU A 52 21.82 -26.60 -3.05
C LEU A 52 21.87 -26.24 -1.56
N ASP A 53 22.87 -25.45 -1.19
CA ASP A 53 23.02 -24.85 0.14
C ASP A 53 23.39 -23.36 0.05
N ALA A 54 23.46 -22.67 1.20
CA ALA A 54 23.76 -21.24 1.23
C ALA A 54 25.14 -20.89 0.65
N ARG A 55 26.12 -21.79 0.76
CA ARG A 55 27.48 -21.57 0.26
C ARG A 55 27.52 -21.69 -1.27
N THR A 56 27.03 -22.80 -1.80
CA THR A 56 26.93 -23.05 -3.23
C THR A 56 26.05 -22.00 -3.91
N LEU A 57 24.95 -21.57 -3.27
CA LEU A 57 24.13 -20.46 -3.77
C LEU A 57 24.95 -19.17 -3.97
N ALA A 58 25.79 -18.82 -2.99
CA ALA A 58 26.66 -17.65 -3.09
C ALA A 58 27.71 -17.80 -4.20
N GLU A 59 28.37 -18.97 -4.27
CA GLU A 59 29.39 -19.28 -5.28
C GLU A 59 28.83 -19.21 -6.71
N TYR A 60 27.65 -19.78 -6.95
CA TYR A 60 26.99 -19.73 -8.25
C TYR A 60 26.46 -18.33 -8.58
N GLY A 61 25.95 -17.60 -7.58
CA GLY A 61 25.49 -16.22 -7.75
C GLY A 61 26.63 -15.28 -8.17
N ASP A 62 27.83 -15.47 -7.61
CA ASP A 62 29.02 -14.71 -8.01
C ASP A 62 29.54 -15.12 -9.39
N ARG A 63 29.52 -16.42 -9.71
CA ARG A 63 29.98 -16.95 -11.01
C ARG A 63 29.12 -16.47 -12.18
N HIS A 64 27.80 -16.41 -12.01
CA HIS A 64 26.84 -16.05 -13.06
C HIS A 64 26.33 -14.61 -12.89
N ARG A 65 27.19 -13.71 -12.40
CA ARG A 65 26.81 -12.33 -12.13
C ARG A 65 26.37 -11.63 -13.42
N GLY A 66 25.17 -11.05 -13.39
CA GLY A 66 24.56 -10.38 -14.54
C GLY A 66 23.61 -11.27 -15.34
N GLU A 67 23.58 -12.58 -15.06
CA GLU A 67 22.57 -13.49 -15.58
C GLU A 67 21.32 -13.49 -14.69
N VAL A 68 20.16 -13.84 -15.28
CA VAL A 68 18.92 -13.99 -14.52
C VAL A 68 18.93 -15.34 -13.81
N LEU A 69 19.11 -15.33 -12.50
CA LEU A 69 19.03 -16.55 -11.68
C LEU A 69 17.72 -16.56 -10.89
N TYR A 70 17.16 -17.74 -10.70
CA TYR A 70 16.02 -17.94 -9.81
C TYR A 70 16.05 -19.31 -9.13
N LEU A 71 15.52 -19.37 -7.92
CA LEU A 71 15.28 -20.61 -7.20
C LEU A 71 13.96 -21.22 -7.64
N ARG A 72 13.82 -22.54 -7.56
CA ARG A 72 12.54 -23.22 -7.76
C ARG A 72 12.30 -24.18 -6.61
N TYR A 73 11.33 -23.83 -5.77
CA TYR A 73 10.96 -24.61 -4.59
C TYR A 73 9.88 -25.66 -4.93
N VAL A 74 8.95 -25.32 -5.83
CA VAL A 74 7.93 -26.24 -6.32
C VAL A 74 8.31 -26.75 -7.70
N GLU A 75 8.67 -28.04 -7.77
CA GLU A 75 8.93 -28.71 -9.03
C GLU A 75 7.66 -28.78 -9.89
N ARG A 76 6.55 -29.26 -9.34
CA ARG A 76 5.26 -29.26 -10.02
C ARG A 76 4.08 -28.99 -9.08
N PRO A 77 3.04 -28.26 -9.53
CA PRO A 77 1.80 -28.13 -8.78
C PRO A 77 1.13 -29.49 -8.54
N LEU A 78 0.50 -29.68 -7.38
CA LEU A 78 -0.36 -30.86 -7.14
C LEU A 78 -1.60 -30.79 -8.03
N ARG A 79 -2.02 -31.95 -8.56
CA ARG A 79 -3.19 -32.05 -9.45
C ARG A 79 -4.11 -33.20 -9.04
N GLY A 80 -5.38 -33.12 -9.48
CA GLY A 80 -6.33 -34.23 -9.41
C GLY A 80 -6.47 -34.86 -8.01
N ALA A 81 -6.13 -36.15 -7.91
CA ALA A 81 -6.25 -36.92 -6.67
C ALA A 81 -5.27 -36.46 -5.57
N GLU A 82 -4.06 -36.03 -5.94
CA GLU A 82 -3.04 -35.55 -4.99
C GLU A 82 -3.53 -34.31 -4.27
N TYR A 83 -4.05 -33.33 -5.02
CA TYR A 83 -4.61 -32.10 -4.46
C TYR A 83 -5.82 -32.37 -3.56
N ARG A 84 -6.72 -33.26 -3.99
CA ARG A 84 -7.90 -33.65 -3.17
C ARG A 84 -7.48 -34.36 -1.88
N ARG A 85 -6.43 -35.17 -1.92
CA ARG A 85 -5.89 -35.84 -0.74
C ARG A 85 -5.31 -34.83 0.25
N TRP A 86 -4.41 -33.96 -0.20
CA TRP A 86 -3.85 -32.88 0.61
C TRP A 86 -4.94 -32.03 1.27
N ARG A 87 -5.96 -31.63 0.51
CA ARG A 87 -7.09 -30.84 1.03
C ARG A 87 -7.90 -31.58 2.11
N ARG A 88 -8.06 -32.91 2.00
CA ARG A 88 -8.74 -33.72 3.03
C ARG A 88 -7.90 -33.87 4.29
N GLU A 89 -6.61 -34.16 4.14
CA GLU A 89 -5.67 -34.33 5.25
C GLU A 89 -5.51 -33.04 6.06
N ARG A 90 -5.54 -31.88 5.40
CA ARG A 90 -5.41 -30.58 6.08
C ARG A 90 -6.64 -30.16 6.89
N GLY A 91 -7.81 -30.76 6.59
CA GLY A 91 -9.10 -30.30 7.08
C GLY A 91 -9.57 -28.99 6.43
N GLU A 92 -10.84 -28.63 6.61
CA GLU A 92 -11.30 -27.29 6.22
C GLU A 92 -10.58 -26.24 7.08
N SER A 93 -9.89 -25.31 6.43
CA SER A 93 -9.26 -24.18 7.11
C SER A 93 -10.34 -23.41 7.89
N ALA A 94 -10.11 -23.16 9.18
CA ALA A 94 -10.98 -22.34 10.02
C ALA A 94 -11.08 -20.87 9.55
N PHE A 95 -10.28 -20.48 8.55
CA PHE A 95 -10.36 -19.18 7.91
C PHE A 95 -11.75 -18.98 7.31
N ARG A 96 -12.47 -18.03 7.89
CA ARG A 96 -13.69 -17.48 7.31
C ARG A 96 -13.28 -16.18 6.62
N PRO A 97 -13.25 -16.14 5.27
CA PRO A 97 -12.99 -14.91 4.55
C PRO A 97 -13.89 -13.82 5.13
N GLY A 98 -13.31 -12.63 5.38
CA GLY A 98 -14.11 -11.46 5.71
C GLY A 98 -15.09 -11.15 4.60
N GLU A 99 -15.86 -10.07 4.75
CA GLU A 99 -16.91 -9.67 3.81
C GLU A 99 -16.30 -9.08 2.53
N ARG A 100 -15.55 -9.93 1.82
CA ARG A 100 -14.60 -9.57 0.78
C ARG A 100 -15.21 -8.66 -0.25
N PHE A 101 -16.45 -8.99 -0.59
CA PHE A 101 -17.20 -8.43 -1.68
C PHE A 101 -18.17 -7.32 -1.22
N ALA A 102 -18.40 -7.15 0.09
CA ALA A 102 -19.12 -6.00 0.65
C ALA A 102 -18.20 -4.77 0.81
N ALA A 103 -16.91 -4.97 1.11
CA ALA A 103 -15.95 -3.88 1.29
C ALA A 103 -15.52 -3.22 -0.04
N VAL A 104 -15.47 -3.97 -1.15
CA VAL A 104 -15.00 -3.48 -2.46
C VAL A 104 -16.14 -3.12 -3.43
N GLY A 105 -15.94 -2.08 -4.25
CA GLY A 105 -16.92 -1.63 -5.23
C GLY A 105 -17.16 -2.64 -6.38
N LEU A 106 -18.28 -2.50 -7.10
CA LEU A 106 -18.66 -3.37 -8.22
C LEU A 106 -17.55 -3.52 -9.27
N THR A 107 -16.89 -2.44 -9.66
CA THR A 107 -15.81 -2.44 -10.67
C THR A 107 -14.64 -3.35 -10.29
N ALA A 108 -14.22 -3.33 -9.03
CA ALA A 108 -13.16 -4.21 -8.53
C ALA A 108 -13.53 -5.69 -8.63
N ARG A 109 -14.80 -6.02 -8.34
CA ARG A 109 -15.31 -7.39 -8.42
C ARG A 109 -15.35 -7.92 -9.84
N LEU A 110 -15.67 -7.06 -10.81
CA LEU A 110 -15.69 -7.45 -12.21
C LEU A 110 -14.29 -7.81 -12.71
N VAL A 111 -13.27 -7.05 -12.28
CA VAL A 111 -11.89 -7.36 -12.65
C VAL A 111 -11.36 -8.59 -11.91
N ASP A 112 -11.69 -8.77 -10.61
CA ASP A 112 -11.38 -10.01 -9.87
C ASP A 112 -11.98 -11.24 -10.57
N ALA A 113 -13.25 -11.16 -11.00
CA ALA A 113 -13.91 -12.23 -11.73
C ALA A 113 -13.24 -12.50 -13.10
N ALA A 114 -12.84 -11.45 -13.82
CA ALA A 114 -12.11 -11.60 -15.08
C ALA A 114 -10.73 -12.24 -14.89
N LEU A 115 -9.99 -11.85 -13.85
CA LEU A 115 -8.70 -12.47 -13.51
C LEU A 115 -8.87 -13.96 -13.16
N ARG A 116 -9.87 -14.32 -12.35
CA ARG A 116 -10.18 -15.73 -12.04
C ARG A 116 -10.60 -16.53 -13.27
N LEU A 117 -11.41 -15.94 -14.15
CA LEU A 117 -11.81 -16.58 -15.40
C LEU A 117 -10.59 -16.81 -16.30
N SER A 118 -9.64 -15.86 -16.33
CA SER A 118 -8.39 -16.03 -17.08
C SER A 118 -7.58 -17.23 -16.60
N LEU A 119 -7.60 -17.55 -15.29
CA LEU A 119 -6.93 -18.73 -14.75
C LEU A 119 -7.57 -20.04 -15.21
N LEU A 120 -8.91 -20.09 -15.27
CA LEU A 120 -9.65 -21.23 -15.81
C LEU A 120 -9.32 -21.48 -17.28
N VAL A 121 -9.27 -20.42 -18.09
CA VAL A 121 -8.90 -20.50 -19.51
C VAL A 121 -7.45 -20.95 -19.69
N ARG A 122 -6.55 -20.57 -18.77
CA ARG A 122 -5.14 -20.99 -18.77
C ARG A 122 -4.90 -22.40 -18.21
N GLY A 123 -5.95 -23.12 -17.80
CA GLY A 123 -5.82 -24.49 -17.29
C GLY A 123 -5.09 -24.63 -15.95
N ALA A 124 -4.91 -23.53 -15.21
CA ALA A 124 -4.31 -23.54 -13.89
C ALA A 124 -5.39 -23.90 -12.85
N VAL A 125 -5.17 -24.97 -12.08
CA VAL A 125 -6.00 -25.26 -10.90
C VAL A 125 -5.54 -24.30 -9.79
N PRO A 126 -6.39 -23.37 -9.32
CA PRO A 126 -6.00 -22.44 -8.27
C PRO A 126 -5.53 -23.22 -7.02
N GLY A 127 -4.33 -22.90 -6.54
CA GLY A 127 -3.79 -23.45 -5.29
C GLY A 127 -3.01 -24.77 -5.38
N GLY A 128 -2.81 -25.35 -6.56
CA GLY A 128 -1.98 -26.56 -6.71
C GLY A 128 -0.50 -26.34 -6.36
N THR A 129 0.05 -25.18 -6.73
CA THR A 129 1.42 -24.75 -6.38
C THR A 129 1.55 -24.56 -4.88
N ARG A 130 0.62 -23.83 -4.25
CA ARG A 130 0.53 -23.69 -2.79
C ARG A 130 0.50 -25.04 -2.08
N ALA A 131 -0.34 -25.96 -2.54
CA ALA A 131 -0.45 -27.27 -1.91
C ALA A 131 0.87 -28.07 -2.02
N ALA A 132 1.57 -27.99 -3.15
CA ALA A 132 2.89 -28.59 -3.30
C ALA A 132 3.92 -27.93 -2.37
N ALA A 133 3.97 -26.59 -2.34
CA ALA A 133 4.86 -25.85 -1.43
C ALA A 133 4.59 -26.18 0.04
N HIS A 134 3.33 -26.38 0.44
CA HIS A 134 2.99 -26.79 1.80
C HIS A 134 3.48 -28.20 2.13
N VAL A 135 3.40 -29.14 1.19
CA VAL A 135 3.97 -30.49 1.39
C VAL A 135 5.48 -30.41 1.60
N GLU A 136 6.17 -29.58 0.80
CA GLU A 136 7.61 -29.37 0.96
C GLU A 136 7.95 -28.67 2.28
N TYR A 137 7.16 -27.64 2.62
CA TYR A 137 7.29 -26.92 3.88
C TYR A 137 7.11 -27.85 5.08
N ASP A 138 6.12 -28.75 5.09
CA ASP A 138 5.92 -29.71 6.19
C ASP A 138 7.06 -30.74 6.32
N ARG A 139 7.77 -31.01 5.22
CA ARG A 139 8.90 -31.95 5.16
C ARG A 139 10.26 -31.31 5.46
N ARG A 140 10.31 -29.98 5.57
CA ARG A 140 11.55 -29.25 5.83
C ARG A 140 12.23 -29.71 7.12
N PRO A 141 13.56 -29.60 7.23
CA PRO A 141 14.25 -29.88 8.47
C PRO A 141 13.82 -28.91 9.58
N SER A 142 13.79 -29.40 10.81
CA SER A 142 13.52 -28.58 12.02
C SER A 142 12.20 -27.78 11.98
N PRO A 143 11.03 -28.41 11.77
CA PRO A 143 9.73 -27.73 11.62
C PRO A 143 9.25 -26.98 12.86
N GLY A 144 9.93 -27.11 14.01
CA GLY A 144 9.68 -26.33 15.23
C GLY A 144 10.46 -25.01 15.32
N VAL A 145 11.51 -24.83 14.51
CA VAL A 145 12.36 -23.64 14.54
C VAL A 145 11.70 -22.50 13.77
N ARG A 146 11.71 -21.29 14.33
CA ARG A 146 11.19 -20.06 13.72
C ARG A 146 12.29 -19.01 13.72
N PRO A 147 13.07 -18.86 12.63
CA PRO A 147 14.15 -17.89 12.60
C PRO A 147 13.66 -16.50 12.23
N TYR A 148 14.38 -15.50 12.74
CA TYR A 148 14.52 -14.22 12.08
C TYR A 148 15.99 -13.98 11.77
N TYR A 149 16.26 -13.20 10.73
CA TYR A 149 17.61 -12.76 10.37
C TYR A 149 17.79 -11.31 10.82
N GLY A 150 18.62 -11.12 11.83
CA GLY A 150 18.84 -9.83 12.48
C GLY A 150 20.13 -9.17 12.02
N ARG A 151 20.08 -7.87 11.71
CA ARG A 151 21.25 -7.04 11.41
C ARG A 151 21.26 -5.84 12.35
N VAL A 152 22.44 -5.52 12.90
CA VAL A 152 22.66 -4.36 13.78
C VAL A 152 23.74 -3.48 13.17
N PHE A 153 23.46 -2.19 13.03
CA PHE A 153 24.44 -1.22 12.51
C PHE A 153 24.08 0.20 12.91
N ARG A 154 25.01 1.13 12.69
CA ARG A 154 24.82 2.56 12.97
C ARG A 154 24.74 3.34 11.67
N ASP A 155 23.74 4.21 11.58
CA ASP A 155 23.53 5.08 10.42
C ASP A 155 22.72 6.32 10.84
N GLY A 156 23.05 7.50 10.30
CA GLY A 156 22.28 8.73 10.53
C GLY A 156 22.05 9.14 12.00
N GLY A 157 22.95 8.75 12.91
CA GLY A 157 22.81 8.97 14.36
C GLY A 157 21.82 8.02 15.05
N TYR A 158 21.46 6.92 14.39
CA TYR A 158 20.65 5.84 14.94
C TYR A 158 21.46 4.55 15.01
N LEU A 159 21.27 3.80 16.09
CA LEU A 159 21.44 2.36 16.10
C LEU A 159 20.21 1.71 15.44
N VAL A 160 20.43 1.03 14.32
CA VAL A 160 19.40 0.38 13.51
C VAL A 160 19.38 -1.11 13.80
N LEU A 161 18.23 -1.62 14.24
CA LEU A 161 17.97 -3.03 14.46
C LEU A 161 16.97 -3.52 13.40
N GLN A 162 17.44 -4.30 12.43
CA GLN A 162 16.64 -4.78 11.33
C GLN A 162 16.39 -6.29 11.47
N TYR A 163 15.14 -6.71 11.40
CA TYR A 163 14.68 -8.09 11.50
C TYR A 163 14.05 -8.49 10.18
N TRP A 164 14.52 -9.58 9.58
CA TRP A 164 13.98 -10.14 8.34
C TRP A 164 13.33 -11.50 8.60
N PHE A 165 12.16 -11.72 8.00
CA PHE A 165 11.37 -12.94 8.11
C PHE A 165 11.25 -13.58 6.74
N PHE A 166 11.64 -14.85 6.66
CA PHE A 166 11.62 -15.61 5.43
C PHE A 166 10.52 -16.65 5.44
N TYR A 167 9.64 -16.62 4.45
CA TYR A 167 8.55 -17.58 4.28
C TYR A 167 8.83 -18.42 3.04
N ALA A 168 8.43 -19.68 3.03
CA ALA A 168 8.64 -20.56 1.87
C ALA A 168 7.70 -20.23 0.70
N MET A 169 6.56 -19.60 0.96
CA MET A 169 5.58 -19.22 -0.06
C MET A 169 4.69 -18.09 0.44
N ASN A 170 4.38 -17.16 -0.46
CA ASN A 170 3.25 -16.24 -0.37
C ASN A 170 2.05 -16.89 -1.07
N ASP A 171 0.97 -17.15 -0.33
CA ASP A 171 -0.24 -17.78 -0.84
C ASP A 171 -1.48 -16.88 -0.71
N TRP A 172 -1.25 -15.57 -0.75
CA TRP A 172 -2.25 -14.54 -0.50
C TRP A 172 -3.51 -14.76 -1.33
N ARG A 173 -3.39 -15.07 -2.63
CA ARG A 173 -4.54 -15.36 -3.50
C ARG A 173 -5.20 -16.70 -3.18
N SER A 174 -4.42 -17.77 -3.07
CA SER A 174 -4.95 -19.13 -3.02
C SER A 174 -5.51 -19.54 -1.66
N THR A 175 -5.04 -18.95 -0.55
CA THR A 175 -5.59 -19.18 0.80
C THR A 175 -6.51 -18.03 1.24
N PHE A 176 -6.10 -16.78 1.03
CA PHE A 176 -6.79 -15.62 1.59
C PHE A 176 -7.58 -14.82 0.55
N GLY A 177 -7.42 -15.12 -0.73
CA GLY A 177 -8.15 -14.44 -1.79
C GLY A 177 -7.60 -13.06 -2.17
N GLY A 178 -6.35 -12.78 -1.84
CA GLY A 178 -5.59 -11.64 -2.33
C GLY A 178 -5.25 -11.70 -3.82
N VAL A 179 -4.14 -11.05 -4.17
CA VAL A 179 -3.79 -10.75 -5.57
C VAL A 179 -3.02 -11.85 -6.24
N ASN A 180 -2.03 -12.37 -5.52
CA ASN A 180 -0.98 -13.20 -6.09
C ASN A 180 -0.67 -14.41 -5.21
N ASP A 181 -0.02 -15.39 -5.83
CA ASP A 181 0.78 -16.39 -5.13
C ASP A 181 2.20 -16.32 -5.70
N HIS A 182 3.23 -16.51 -4.87
CA HIS A 182 4.60 -16.73 -5.36
C HIS A 182 5.42 -17.54 -4.37
N GLU A 183 6.42 -18.25 -4.90
CA GLU A 183 7.42 -18.91 -4.08
C GLU A 183 8.25 -17.87 -3.31
N ALA A 184 8.57 -18.25 -2.08
CA ALA A 184 9.15 -17.45 -1.02
C ALA A 184 8.49 -16.09 -0.71
N ASP A 185 8.80 -15.58 0.47
CA ASP A 185 8.50 -14.21 0.84
C ASP A 185 9.53 -13.66 1.82
N TRP A 186 9.80 -12.35 1.72
CA TRP A 186 10.72 -11.64 2.61
C TRP A 186 10.05 -10.39 3.15
N GLU A 187 9.78 -10.39 4.46
CA GLU A 187 9.24 -9.25 5.19
C GLU A 187 10.25 -8.74 6.22
N GLN A 188 10.10 -7.50 6.66
CA GLN A 188 10.99 -6.89 7.65
C GLN A 188 10.28 -6.02 8.68
N VAL A 189 10.92 -5.94 9.84
CA VAL A 189 10.69 -4.92 10.86
C VAL A 189 12.01 -4.20 11.09
N THR A 190 12.00 -2.88 11.14
CA THR A 190 13.20 -2.09 11.49
C THR A 190 12.89 -1.17 12.66
N VAL A 191 13.71 -1.27 13.72
CA VAL A 191 13.64 -0.42 14.91
C VAL A 191 14.83 0.55 14.90
N PHE A 192 14.55 1.82 15.14
CA PHE A 192 15.55 2.90 15.13
C PHE A 192 15.70 3.47 16.54
N VAL A 193 16.89 3.30 17.11
CA VAL A 193 17.26 3.81 18.44
C VAL A 193 18.19 5.01 18.25
N PRO A 194 17.78 6.24 18.59
CA PRO A 194 18.66 7.40 18.48
C PRO A 194 19.87 7.26 19.40
N GLU A 195 21.04 7.71 18.98
CA GLU A 195 22.24 7.80 19.81
C GLU A 195 22.54 9.27 20.14
N PRO A 196 22.77 9.66 21.42
CA PRO A 196 22.89 8.83 22.62
C PRO A 196 21.55 8.69 23.37
N GLY A 197 20.67 7.78 22.97
CA GLY A 197 19.40 7.47 23.63
C GLY A 197 19.27 5.97 23.92
N PRO A 198 18.69 5.56 25.07
CA PRO A 198 18.53 4.16 25.40
C PRO A 198 17.29 3.51 24.77
N ASP A 199 16.33 4.31 24.31
CA ASP A 199 15.00 3.85 23.91
C ASP A 199 14.73 4.11 22.43
N PRO A 200 14.02 3.21 21.73
CA PRO A 200 13.68 3.43 20.32
C PRO A 200 12.83 4.68 20.11
N ALA A 201 13.07 5.39 19.01
CA ALA A 201 12.25 6.53 18.59
C ALA A 201 11.24 6.13 17.50
N TRP A 202 11.62 5.20 16.62
CA TRP A 202 10.81 4.83 15.45
C TRP A 202 10.84 3.33 15.18
N VAL A 203 9.77 2.85 14.58
CA VAL A 203 9.66 1.48 14.06
C VAL A 203 8.99 1.49 12.70
N VAL A 204 9.41 0.61 11.80
CA VAL A 204 8.86 0.44 10.45
C VAL A 204 8.55 -1.02 10.22
N TYR A 205 7.32 -1.33 9.80
CA TYR A 205 6.94 -2.66 9.30
C TYR A 205 6.83 -2.59 7.77
N SER A 206 7.44 -3.51 7.03
CA SER A 206 7.20 -3.60 5.58
C SER A 206 5.76 -3.99 5.29
N SER A 207 5.23 -3.54 4.15
CA SER A 207 3.88 -3.90 3.71
C SER A 207 3.76 -3.59 2.22
N HIS A 208 3.87 -4.64 1.40
CA HIS A 208 3.91 -4.54 -0.07
C HIS A 208 5.01 -3.55 -0.53
N ASP A 209 4.86 -2.97 -1.72
CA ASP A 209 5.81 -1.99 -2.30
C ASP A 209 5.66 -0.56 -1.73
N LYS A 210 5.15 -0.42 -0.50
CA LYS A 210 4.90 0.92 0.07
C LYS A 210 6.20 1.53 0.60
N PRO A 211 6.39 2.85 0.44
CA PRO A 211 7.63 3.50 0.85
C PRO A 211 7.70 3.68 2.37
N GLY A 212 8.91 3.58 2.92
CA GLY A 212 9.19 3.66 4.36
C GLY A 212 8.55 4.85 5.11
N PRO A 213 8.49 6.08 4.58
CA PRO A 213 7.89 7.21 5.30
C PRO A 213 6.38 7.06 5.53
N GLN A 214 5.70 6.23 4.74
CA GLN A 214 4.28 5.90 4.94
C GLN A 214 4.07 4.72 5.89
N LEU A 215 5.13 3.96 6.16
CA LEU A 215 5.14 2.78 7.00
C LEU A 215 5.56 3.11 8.43
N ARG A 216 6.51 4.03 8.64
CA ARG A 216 7.03 4.34 9.97
C ARG A 216 5.98 4.76 10.99
N ARG A 217 6.19 4.39 12.25
CA ARG A 217 5.48 4.89 13.42
C ARG A 217 6.47 5.27 14.50
N ARG A 218 6.09 6.26 15.31
CA ARG A 218 6.85 6.60 16.50
C ARG A 218 6.68 5.48 17.52
N TRP A 219 7.72 5.28 18.33
CA TRP A 219 7.70 4.28 19.39
C TRP A 219 6.66 4.57 20.49
N ASP A 220 6.30 5.84 20.66
CA ASP A 220 5.28 6.31 21.62
C ASP A 220 3.87 6.44 21.00
N ASP A 221 3.64 5.98 19.76
CA ASP A 221 2.30 5.99 19.17
C ASP A 221 1.37 5.09 20.01
N PRO A 222 0.22 5.58 20.50
CA PRO A 222 -0.73 4.78 21.26
C PRO A 222 -1.32 3.60 20.47
N ARG A 223 -1.21 3.60 19.15
CA ARG A 223 -1.62 2.50 18.26
C ARG A 223 -0.52 1.46 18.05
N LEU A 224 0.72 1.76 18.42
CA LEU A 224 1.80 0.77 18.42
C LEU A 224 1.63 -0.13 19.65
N GLU A 225 1.00 -1.27 19.44
CA GLU A 225 0.94 -2.31 20.46
C GLU A 225 2.34 -2.90 20.70
N ARG A 226 2.68 -3.10 21.97
CA ARG A 226 3.94 -3.68 22.42
C ARG A 226 3.70 -4.67 23.56
N VAL A 227 4.46 -5.75 23.59
CA VAL A 227 4.58 -6.67 24.74
C VAL A 227 5.92 -6.36 25.40
N GLY A 228 5.94 -5.58 26.48
CA GLY A 228 7.19 -5.02 27.00
C GLY A 228 7.87 -4.11 25.96
N ASP A 229 9.13 -4.39 25.63
CA ASP A 229 9.90 -3.68 24.59
C ASP A 229 9.71 -4.28 23.18
N HIS A 230 8.84 -5.29 23.04
CA HIS A 230 8.65 -6.03 21.79
C HIS A 230 7.49 -5.45 20.96
N PRO A 231 7.75 -4.89 19.77
CA PRO A 231 6.70 -4.33 18.92
C PRO A 231 5.82 -5.44 18.32
N VAL A 232 4.50 -5.29 18.42
CA VAL A 232 3.53 -6.26 17.89
C VAL A 232 3.21 -5.93 16.42
N VAL A 233 3.30 -6.95 15.57
CA VAL A 233 3.01 -6.91 14.15
C VAL A 233 1.84 -7.84 13.86
N TYR A 234 0.81 -7.32 13.22
CA TYR A 234 -0.27 -8.11 12.65
C TYR A 234 0.06 -8.44 11.20
N ALA A 235 0.48 -9.67 10.94
CA ALA A 235 0.85 -10.12 9.60
C ALA A 235 -0.39 -10.34 8.73
N GLY A 236 -0.31 -9.89 7.47
CA GLY A 236 -1.32 -10.11 6.45
C GLY A 236 -1.38 -11.59 6.09
N GLY A 237 -2.58 -12.17 6.07
CA GLY A 237 -2.76 -13.60 5.78
C GLY A 237 -2.23 -13.96 4.39
N GLY A 238 -1.20 -14.81 4.34
CA GLY A 238 -0.52 -15.27 3.13
C GLY A 238 0.30 -14.21 2.40
N SER A 239 -0.02 -12.91 2.57
CA SER A 239 0.75 -11.78 2.02
C SER A 239 1.94 -11.39 2.91
N HIS A 240 1.89 -11.79 4.18
CA HIS A 240 2.82 -11.50 5.28
C HIS A 240 3.07 -10.02 5.61
N ALA A 241 2.52 -9.09 4.83
CA ALA A 241 2.63 -7.65 5.03
C ALA A 241 2.32 -7.24 6.49
N GLY A 242 3.09 -6.31 7.05
CA GLY A 242 2.91 -5.85 8.42
C GLY A 242 1.83 -4.78 8.59
N ALA A 243 1.06 -4.88 9.68
CA ALA A 243 0.16 -3.85 10.16
C ALA A 243 0.33 -3.59 11.67
N TYR A 244 0.03 -2.35 12.09
CA TYR A 244 0.12 -1.91 13.49
C TYR A 244 -1.11 -2.25 14.32
N ALA A 245 -2.24 -2.57 13.69
CA ALA A 245 -3.49 -2.86 14.36
C ALA A 245 -4.19 -4.04 13.67
N PRO A 246 -5.02 -4.79 14.40
CA PRO A 246 -5.74 -5.89 13.81
C PRO A 246 -6.89 -5.40 12.92
N GLY A 247 -7.14 -6.10 11.81
CA GLY A 247 -8.34 -5.91 11.00
C GLY A 247 -8.19 -6.27 9.52
N ASP A 248 -9.23 -5.93 8.76
CA ASP A 248 -9.33 -6.20 7.32
C ASP A 248 -9.04 -4.90 6.53
N TYR A 249 -7.94 -4.87 5.80
CA TYR A 249 -7.42 -3.66 5.13
C TYR A 249 -7.67 -3.72 3.63
N VAL A 250 -8.26 -2.66 3.07
CA VAL A 250 -8.33 -2.52 1.62
C VAL A 250 -7.00 -1.99 1.11
N THR A 251 -6.26 -2.83 0.39
CA THR A 251 -5.02 -2.47 -0.28
C THR A 251 -5.25 -2.37 -1.78
N THR A 252 -4.61 -1.39 -2.41
CA THR A 252 -4.76 -1.15 -3.84
C THR A 252 -3.44 -1.50 -4.52
N VAL A 253 -3.45 -2.51 -5.36
CA VAL A 253 -2.27 -2.84 -6.18
C VAL A 253 -2.33 -2.02 -7.46
N THR A 254 -1.31 -1.19 -7.67
CA THR A 254 -1.15 -0.33 -8.85
C THR A 254 -0.39 -1.09 -9.93
N TRP A 255 -0.85 -0.98 -11.18
CA TRP A 255 -0.30 -1.74 -12.29
C TRP A 255 0.89 -0.98 -12.91
N PRO A 256 2.08 -1.61 -13.05
CA PRO A 256 3.19 -1.03 -13.81
C PRO A 256 2.74 -0.69 -15.24
N GLY A 257 2.96 0.54 -15.68
CA GLY A 257 2.54 1.04 -17.00
C GLY A 257 1.25 1.88 -17.01
N LEU A 258 0.40 1.82 -15.97
CA LEU A 258 -0.72 2.75 -15.79
C LEU A 258 -0.32 4.06 -15.07
N GLU A 259 0.93 4.17 -14.63
CA GLU A 259 1.42 5.33 -13.89
C GLU A 259 1.36 6.64 -14.70
N SER A 260 1.59 6.57 -16.01
CA SER A 260 1.51 7.72 -16.91
C SER A 260 0.06 8.20 -17.11
N VAL A 261 -0.89 7.26 -17.21
CA VAL A 261 -2.33 7.55 -17.30
C VAL A 261 -2.86 8.09 -15.96
N THR A 262 -2.43 7.52 -14.84
CA THR A 262 -2.84 7.97 -13.50
C THR A 262 -2.24 9.32 -13.12
N ARG A 263 -1.05 9.69 -13.62
CA ARG A 263 -0.49 11.06 -13.46
C ARG A 263 -1.35 12.08 -14.21
N TRP A 264 -1.71 11.80 -15.46
CA TRP A 264 -2.59 12.66 -16.25
C TRP A 264 -3.98 12.83 -15.61
N TRP A 265 -4.59 11.73 -15.16
CA TRP A 265 -5.88 11.75 -14.44
C TRP A 265 -5.81 12.48 -13.09
N ARG A 266 -4.71 12.32 -12.33
CA ARG A 266 -4.46 13.07 -11.08
C ARG A 266 -4.28 14.56 -11.33
N SER A 267 -3.59 14.96 -12.41
CA SER A 267 -3.45 16.38 -12.78
C SER A 267 -4.77 17.02 -13.22
N ALA A 268 -5.64 16.27 -13.91
CA ALA A 268 -6.98 16.75 -14.29
C ALA A 268 -7.93 16.92 -13.09
N ARG A 269 -7.81 16.04 -12.06
CA ARG A 269 -8.65 16.05 -10.87
C ARG A 269 -8.29 17.05 -9.76
N ARG A 270 -7.10 17.67 -9.78
CA ARG A 270 -6.75 18.72 -8.79
C ARG A 270 -7.69 19.92 -8.80
N ARG A 271 -8.58 20.04 -9.80
CA ARG A 271 -9.59 21.09 -9.89
C ARG A 271 -11.01 20.65 -9.48
N ALA A 272 -11.23 19.38 -9.15
CA ALA A 272 -12.57 18.86 -8.83
C ALA A 272 -12.52 17.75 -7.75
N ALA A 273 -12.78 18.18 -6.50
CA ALA A 273 -13.11 17.40 -5.31
C ALA A 273 -11.99 16.62 -4.60
N ASP A 274 -11.76 17.04 -3.34
CA ASP A 274 -11.10 16.25 -2.30
C ASP A 274 -11.95 15.03 -1.93
N GLY A 275 -11.43 13.85 -2.23
CA GLY A 275 -11.96 12.56 -1.80
C GLY A 275 -10.84 11.52 -1.85
N PRO A 276 -10.63 10.70 -0.80
CA PRO A 276 -9.53 9.75 -0.78
C PRO A 276 -9.81 8.56 -1.72
N GLY A 277 -8.78 8.14 -2.48
CA GLY A 277 -8.72 6.78 -3.04
C GLY A 277 -8.86 6.61 -4.56
N ALA A 278 -8.77 7.65 -5.39
CA ALA A 278 -8.87 7.49 -6.84
C ALA A 278 -7.52 7.22 -7.55
N GLY A 279 -6.87 6.13 -7.20
CA GLY A 279 -5.91 5.46 -8.09
C GLY A 279 -6.64 4.40 -8.93
N LEU A 280 -6.27 4.21 -10.19
CA LEU A 280 -6.75 3.10 -11.03
C LEU A 280 -6.04 1.79 -10.62
N GLY A 281 -6.18 1.38 -9.37
CA GLY A 281 -5.70 0.09 -8.90
C GLY A 281 -6.88 -0.76 -8.40
N LEU A 282 -6.71 -2.06 -8.46
CA LEU A 282 -7.73 -3.01 -8.01
C LEU A 282 -7.65 -3.12 -6.49
N PRO A 283 -8.75 -2.85 -5.76
CA PRO A 283 -8.77 -3.03 -4.32
C PRO A 283 -8.89 -4.51 -3.99
N PHE A 284 -7.97 -4.98 -3.16
CA PHE A 284 -7.96 -6.30 -2.55
C PHE A 284 -7.98 -6.15 -1.04
N LEU A 285 -8.35 -7.24 -0.35
CA LEU A 285 -8.33 -7.26 1.10
C LEU A 285 -7.09 -7.99 1.57
N ASP A 286 -6.45 -7.35 2.55
CA ASP A 286 -5.36 -7.90 3.31
C ASP A 286 -5.86 -8.14 4.74
N TYR A 287 -5.71 -9.35 5.23
CA TYR A 287 -6.31 -9.79 6.50
C TYR A 287 -5.24 -9.81 7.58
N HIS A 288 -5.26 -8.83 8.47
CA HIS A 288 -4.29 -8.68 9.56
C HIS A 288 -4.98 -8.95 10.90
N ARG A 289 -5.59 -10.13 11.09
CA ARG A 289 -6.52 -10.36 12.22
C ARG A 289 -5.83 -10.71 13.53
N GLY A 290 -4.68 -11.38 13.46
CA GLY A 290 -3.97 -11.88 14.64
C GLY A 290 -4.72 -12.94 15.44
N ASP A 291 -5.69 -13.63 14.84
CA ASP A 291 -6.51 -14.68 15.46
C ASP A 291 -5.95 -16.11 15.20
N GLY A 292 -4.77 -16.20 14.59
CA GLY A 292 -4.02 -17.42 14.32
C GLY A 292 -2.83 -17.62 15.26
N PRO A 293 -1.81 -18.40 14.82
CA PRO A 293 -0.60 -18.60 15.62
C PRO A 293 0.18 -17.30 15.81
N GLY A 294 0.90 -17.19 16.92
CA GLY A 294 1.85 -16.11 17.19
C GLY A 294 3.29 -16.63 17.30
N ILE A 295 4.25 -15.73 17.06
CA ILE A 295 5.69 -15.97 17.24
C ILE A 295 6.32 -14.78 17.95
N GLY A 296 7.16 -15.07 18.94
CA GLY A 296 7.91 -14.10 19.71
C GLY A 296 7.60 -14.15 21.21
N PRO A 297 8.10 -13.18 21.97
CA PRO A 297 7.92 -13.14 23.42
C PRO A 297 6.44 -13.19 23.84
N GLY A 298 6.09 -14.21 24.63
CA GLY A 298 4.72 -14.41 25.13
C GLY A 298 3.75 -15.10 24.16
N GLU A 299 4.21 -15.53 22.98
CA GLU A 299 3.38 -16.22 21.98
C GLU A 299 3.60 -17.74 21.97
N GLN A 300 2.82 -18.46 21.15
CA GLN A 300 2.88 -19.92 21.01
C GLN A 300 4.26 -20.44 20.59
N HIS A 301 4.97 -19.70 19.73
CA HIS A 301 6.30 -20.06 19.25
C HIS A 301 7.34 -19.01 19.65
N ALA A 302 8.55 -19.43 19.95
CA ALA A 302 9.67 -18.53 20.21
C ALA A 302 10.54 -18.33 18.96
N TRP A 303 11.24 -17.20 18.90
CA TRP A 303 12.22 -16.94 17.85
C TRP A 303 13.50 -17.75 18.03
N THR A 304 14.20 -17.97 16.91
CA THR A 304 15.57 -18.47 16.85
C THR A 304 16.42 -17.44 16.10
N PRO A 305 17.09 -16.51 16.79
CA PRO A 305 17.79 -15.41 16.14
C PRO A 305 18.98 -15.90 15.31
N VAL A 306 19.11 -15.37 14.09
CA VAL A 306 20.27 -15.57 13.22
C VAL A 306 20.87 -14.20 12.89
N VAL A 307 22.11 -13.94 13.30
CA VAL A 307 22.78 -12.67 12.97
C VAL A 307 23.27 -12.72 11.52
N VAL A 308 22.99 -11.66 10.77
CA VAL A 308 23.43 -11.48 9.39
C VAL A 308 23.94 -10.07 9.16
N ASP A 309 24.77 -9.91 8.14
CA ASP A 309 25.44 -8.67 7.77
C ASP A 309 25.69 -8.59 6.25
N ASP A 310 26.44 -7.58 5.82
CA ASP A 310 26.80 -7.36 4.41
C ASP A 310 27.77 -8.40 3.84
N ASP A 311 28.43 -9.19 4.70
CA ASP A 311 29.44 -10.19 4.35
C ASP A 311 28.92 -11.63 4.44
N THR A 312 27.69 -11.81 4.93
CA THR A 312 26.97 -13.08 4.91
C THR A 312 26.91 -13.61 3.47
N PRO A 313 27.50 -14.79 3.17
CA PRO A 313 27.82 -15.17 1.78
C PRO A 313 26.62 -15.16 0.83
N TRP A 314 25.50 -15.78 1.21
CA TRP A 314 24.31 -15.85 0.35
C TRP A 314 23.60 -14.50 0.22
N ILE A 315 23.69 -13.62 1.22
CA ILE A 315 23.14 -12.26 1.16
C ILE A 315 23.91 -11.40 0.16
N ARG A 316 25.23 -11.56 0.09
CA ARG A 316 26.11 -10.79 -0.80
C ARG A 316 26.24 -11.40 -2.20
N GLY A 317 26.37 -12.71 -2.28
CA GLY A 317 26.67 -13.44 -3.51
C GLY A 317 25.46 -13.69 -4.39
N TYR A 318 24.26 -13.83 -3.81
CA TYR A 318 23.06 -14.18 -4.57
C TYR A 318 22.10 -13.00 -4.79
N ARG A 319 21.97 -12.58 -6.05
CA ARG A 319 21.11 -11.47 -6.51
C ARG A 319 19.82 -11.93 -7.20
N GLY A 320 19.68 -13.24 -7.40
CA GLY A 320 18.55 -13.82 -8.13
C GLY A 320 17.26 -13.83 -7.33
N LEU A 321 16.21 -14.37 -7.94
CA LEU A 321 14.91 -14.52 -7.29
C LEU A 321 14.90 -15.72 -6.34
N TRP A 322 14.21 -15.57 -5.22
CA TRP A 322 13.95 -16.62 -4.26
C TRP A 322 12.66 -17.36 -4.62
N GLY A 323 12.61 -17.95 -5.80
CA GLY A 323 11.42 -18.62 -6.31
C GLY A 323 11.25 -18.40 -7.80
N LEU A 324 10.30 -19.13 -8.40
CA LEU A 324 10.11 -19.17 -9.84
C LEU A 324 10.03 -17.77 -10.48
N ASP A 325 10.84 -17.53 -11.53
CA ASP A 325 10.63 -16.41 -12.43
C ASP A 325 9.50 -16.75 -13.41
N THR A 326 8.31 -16.20 -13.17
CA THR A 326 7.15 -16.40 -14.04
C THR A 326 7.19 -15.53 -15.30
N GLU A 327 8.22 -14.70 -15.46
CA GLU A 327 8.31 -13.63 -16.47
C GLU A 327 7.09 -12.69 -16.45
N ASP A 328 6.35 -12.69 -15.33
CA ASP A 328 5.18 -11.85 -15.15
C ASP A 328 5.62 -10.38 -15.12
N ARG A 329 5.33 -9.67 -16.23
CA ARG A 329 5.63 -8.25 -16.39
C ARG A 329 4.92 -7.36 -15.37
N PHE A 330 3.90 -7.88 -14.69
CA PHE A 330 3.19 -7.18 -13.63
C PHE A 330 3.82 -7.37 -12.25
N GLY A 331 4.78 -8.30 -12.11
CA GLY A 331 5.56 -8.54 -10.91
C GLY A 331 4.79 -9.21 -9.76
N GLY A 332 3.48 -9.42 -9.91
CA GLY A 332 2.63 -9.97 -8.86
C GLY A 332 2.93 -11.44 -8.61
N GLU A 333 3.05 -12.27 -9.65
CA GLU A 333 3.37 -13.69 -9.50
C GLU A 333 4.89 -13.97 -9.55
N ARG A 334 5.71 -12.91 -9.54
CA ARG A 334 7.16 -13.02 -9.62
C ARG A 334 7.73 -13.05 -8.19
N ALA A 335 8.49 -14.09 -7.89
CA ALA A 335 9.13 -14.25 -6.58
C ALA A 335 9.99 -13.03 -6.20
N PRO A 336 10.16 -12.74 -4.90
CA PRO A 336 11.01 -11.65 -4.44
C PRO A 336 12.48 -11.98 -4.68
N ALA A 337 13.33 -10.96 -4.73
CA ALA A 337 14.74 -11.14 -4.47
C ALA A 337 15.00 -11.19 -2.95
N GLY A 338 16.16 -11.67 -2.55
CA GLY A 338 16.54 -11.78 -1.14
C GLY A 338 16.55 -10.44 -0.39
N PRO A 339 16.89 -10.42 0.90
CA PRO A 339 16.74 -9.22 1.74
C PRO A 339 17.55 -8.01 1.23
N ARG A 340 18.71 -8.25 0.60
CA ARG A 340 19.61 -7.20 0.10
C ARG A 340 19.23 -6.63 -1.26
N TYR A 341 18.50 -7.37 -2.10
CA TYR A 341 18.32 -7.03 -3.50
C TYR A 341 16.86 -6.81 -3.87
N GLU A 342 16.64 -6.01 -4.91
CA GLU A 342 15.37 -5.91 -5.62
C GLU A 342 15.31 -6.98 -6.73
N ARG A 343 14.12 -7.20 -7.29
CA ARG A 343 13.90 -8.21 -8.34
C ARG A 343 14.68 -7.96 -9.65
N ASP A 344 15.29 -6.79 -9.80
CA ASP A 344 16.18 -6.42 -10.91
C ASP A 344 17.67 -6.56 -10.55
N GLY A 345 18.00 -7.05 -9.35
CA GLY A 345 19.36 -7.24 -8.86
C GLY A 345 20.04 -5.97 -8.32
N THR A 346 19.34 -4.83 -8.32
CA THR A 346 19.80 -3.60 -7.64
C THR A 346 19.73 -3.77 -6.13
N VAL A 347 20.54 -2.99 -5.40
CA VAL A 347 20.53 -3.06 -3.93
C VAL A 347 19.29 -2.36 -3.40
N ARG A 348 18.54 -3.05 -2.55
CA ARG A 348 17.32 -2.56 -1.92
C ARG A 348 17.62 -1.36 -1.04
N ALA A 349 16.84 -0.29 -1.17
CA ALA A 349 17.02 0.94 -0.39
C ALA A 349 16.91 0.69 1.12
N SER A 350 15.97 -0.16 1.55
CA SER A 350 15.82 -0.52 2.97
C SER A 350 16.97 -1.36 3.53
N TRP A 351 17.80 -1.96 2.68
CA TRP A 351 19.02 -2.65 3.08
C TRP A 351 20.22 -1.68 3.11
N ALA A 352 20.40 -0.89 2.05
CA ALA A 352 21.57 -0.02 1.91
C ALA A 352 21.51 1.23 2.80
N TYR A 353 20.34 1.87 2.88
CA TYR A 353 20.16 3.17 3.53
C TYR A 353 18.81 3.18 4.30
N PRO A 354 18.66 2.41 5.39
CA PRO A 354 17.37 2.25 6.07
C PRO A 354 16.83 3.57 6.66
N VAL A 355 17.70 4.47 7.15
CA VAL A 355 17.31 5.76 7.73
C VAL A 355 16.69 6.64 6.65
N THR A 356 17.36 6.76 5.50
CA THR A 356 16.84 7.47 4.32
C THR A 356 15.60 6.82 3.75
N TRP A 357 15.58 5.50 3.64
CA TRP A 357 14.40 4.75 3.18
C TRP A 357 13.18 4.97 4.09
N ALA A 358 13.38 5.07 5.41
CA ALA A 358 12.34 5.41 6.37
C ALA A 358 12.01 6.93 6.39
N GLY A 359 12.78 7.76 5.67
CA GLY A 359 12.64 9.22 5.62
C GLY A 359 13.06 9.92 6.90
N LEU A 360 13.86 9.28 7.76
CA LEU A 360 14.23 9.79 9.08
C LEU A 360 15.30 10.89 9.02
N ASP A 361 16.01 11.03 7.89
CA ASP A 361 16.93 12.16 7.64
C ASP A 361 16.26 13.52 7.80
N ALA A 362 14.94 13.59 7.54
CA ALA A 362 14.16 14.82 7.67
C ALA A 362 13.73 15.13 9.12
N GLU A 363 13.75 14.15 10.02
CA GLU A 363 13.35 14.32 11.43
C GLU A 363 14.57 14.56 12.34
N GLY A 364 15.73 14.00 11.98
CA GLY A 364 16.94 14.03 12.80
C GLY A 364 16.88 13.07 14.00
N PRO A 365 18.03 12.58 14.51
CA PRO A 365 18.09 11.67 15.66
C PRO A 365 18.00 12.38 17.03
N ASP A 366 18.30 13.69 17.08
CA ASP A 366 18.39 14.45 18.34
C ASP A 366 17.20 15.42 18.50
N PRO A 367 16.29 15.17 19.46
CA PRO A 367 15.23 16.08 19.81
C PRO A 367 15.72 17.47 20.26
N GLY A 368 16.93 17.56 20.84
CA GLY A 368 17.55 18.82 21.28
C GLY A 368 17.96 19.69 20.10
N ALA A 369 18.67 19.13 19.11
CA ALA A 369 18.97 19.84 17.87
C ALA A 369 17.71 20.30 17.12
N ALA A 370 16.65 19.47 17.11
CA ALA A 370 15.36 19.86 16.53
C ALA A 370 14.67 21.00 17.31
N ALA A 371 14.77 20.98 18.65
CA ALA A 371 14.28 22.06 19.51
C ALA A 371 15.02 23.37 19.23
N ASP A 372 16.35 23.31 19.10
CA ASP A 372 17.19 24.47 18.78
C ASP A 372 16.87 25.04 17.39
N GLU A 373 16.72 24.20 16.37
CA GLU A 373 16.35 24.66 15.02
C GLU A 373 14.95 25.28 15.01
N ARG A 374 13.98 24.65 15.70
CA ARG A 374 12.63 25.21 15.85
C ARG A 374 12.66 26.53 16.60
N LEU A 375 13.46 26.66 17.64
CA LEU A 375 13.65 27.90 18.38
C LEU A 375 14.19 29.01 17.47
N HIS A 376 15.20 28.71 16.64
CA HIS A 376 15.72 29.64 15.64
C HIS A 376 14.65 30.05 14.61
N GLU A 377 13.81 29.12 14.16
CA GLU A 377 12.69 29.41 13.27
C GLU A 377 11.63 30.30 13.93
N VAL A 378 11.18 29.96 15.13
CA VAL A 378 10.19 30.73 15.91
C VAL A 378 10.71 32.15 16.16
N VAL A 379 11.98 32.32 16.52
CA VAL A 379 12.62 33.64 16.67
C VAL A 379 12.62 34.42 15.36
N ARG A 380 12.88 33.78 14.22
CA ARG A 380 12.77 34.41 12.88
C ARG A 380 11.34 34.83 12.56
N LEU A 381 10.35 33.98 12.82
CA LEU A 381 8.93 34.26 12.59
C LEU A 381 8.44 35.43 13.44
N ILE A 382 8.79 35.47 14.73
CA ILE A 382 8.48 36.60 15.64
C ILE A 382 9.04 37.91 15.07
N ARG A 383 10.30 37.92 14.60
CA ARG A 383 10.92 39.12 13.99
C ARG A 383 10.16 39.56 12.74
N ARG A 384 9.77 38.62 11.88
CA ARG A 384 9.00 38.88 10.65
C ARG A 384 7.62 39.47 10.97
N TYR A 385 6.83 38.81 11.81
CA TYR A 385 5.49 39.27 12.21
C TYR A 385 5.54 40.66 12.86
N ARG A 386 6.49 40.91 13.76
CA ARG A 386 6.71 42.26 14.33
C ARG A 386 7.05 43.30 13.28
N GLY A 387 7.74 42.91 12.21
CA GLY A 387 8.02 43.79 11.07
C GLY A 387 6.77 44.11 10.25
N GLU A 388 5.93 43.11 9.98
CA GLU A 388 4.65 43.26 9.26
C GLU A 388 3.68 44.15 10.04
N ILE A 389 3.51 43.90 11.35
CA ILE A 389 2.69 44.72 12.24
C ILE A 389 3.20 46.17 12.26
N ARG A 390 4.52 46.39 12.35
CA ARG A 390 5.10 47.75 12.33
C ARG A 390 4.83 48.49 11.02
N ARG A 391 4.95 47.81 9.87
CA ARG A 391 4.64 48.39 8.55
C ARG A 391 3.16 48.73 8.41
N SER A 392 2.28 47.79 8.76
CA SER A 392 0.82 48.00 8.74
C SER A 392 0.42 49.15 9.66
N SER A 393 0.94 49.19 10.89
CA SER A 393 0.69 50.26 11.85
C SER A 393 1.23 51.62 11.37
N ALA A 394 2.35 51.66 10.66
CA ALA A 394 2.88 52.88 10.08
C ALA A 394 1.95 53.44 8.99
N GLY A 395 1.39 52.57 8.14
CA GLY A 395 0.38 52.96 7.15
C GLY A 395 -0.90 53.52 7.79
N ILE A 396 -1.40 52.87 8.85
CA ILE A 396 -2.59 53.33 9.59
C ILE A 396 -2.34 54.70 10.25
N ARG A 397 -1.17 54.90 10.85
CA ARG A 397 -0.76 56.19 11.42
C ARG A 397 -0.63 57.29 10.36
N ALA A 398 -0.10 56.97 9.18
CA ALA A 398 0.00 57.92 8.07
C ALA A 398 -1.39 58.37 7.57
N MET A 399 -2.43 57.55 7.75
CA MET A 399 -3.82 57.88 7.47
C MET A 399 -4.53 58.61 8.64
N GLY A 400 -3.80 59.03 9.67
CA GLY A 400 -4.33 59.78 10.82
C GLY A 400 -5.18 58.96 11.79
N ARG A 401 -5.15 57.62 11.69
CA ARG A 401 -5.92 56.72 12.58
C ARG A 401 -5.01 56.11 13.64
N PRO A 402 -5.48 55.92 14.89
CA PRO A 402 -4.73 55.18 15.90
C PRO A 402 -4.63 53.70 15.49
N ALA A 403 -3.43 53.13 15.63
CA ALA A 403 -3.23 51.69 15.46
C ALA A 403 -3.98 50.93 16.57
N GLY A 404 -4.68 49.85 16.22
CA GLY A 404 -5.44 49.04 17.18
C GLY A 404 -4.53 48.39 18.23
N THR A 405 -5.06 48.24 19.45
CA THR A 405 -4.35 47.69 20.63
C THR A 405 -4.51 46.19 20.83
N ARG A 406 -5.22 45.50 19.94
CA ARG A 406 -5.47 44.06 20.08
C ARG A 406 -4.18 43.28 19.82
N ALA A 407 -3.77 42.47 20.80
CA ALA A 407 -2.64 41.58 20.65
C ALA A 407 -2.88 40.60 19.50
N ASP A 408 -1.88 40.44 18.63
CA ASP A 408 -1.92 39.47 17.54
C ASP A 408 -1.85 38.05 18.15
N PRO A 409 -2.91 37.23 18.00
CA PRO A 409 -2.97 35.91 18.60
C PRO A 409 -1.87 34.97 18.08
N GLU A 410 -1.42 35.12 16.84
CA GLU A 410 -0.34 34.30 16.28
C GLU A 410 1.01 34.71 16.86
N LEU A 411 1.23 36.01 17.07
CA LEU A 411 2.43 36.49 17.77
C LEU A 411 2.48 35.99 19.22
N GLN A 412 1.35 35.99 19.93
CA GLN A 412 1.26 35.44 21.29
C GLN A 412 1.58 33.95 21.32
N ARG A 413 1.02 33.18 20.39
CA ARG A 413 1.30 31.74 20.24
C ARG A 413 2.78 31.47 19.99
N LEU A 414 3.40 32.18 19.04
CA LEU A 414 4.84 32.03 18.75
C LEU A 414 5.70 32.43 19.94
N GLN A 415 5.30 33.44 20.72
CA GLN A 415 6.02 33.85 21.92
C GLN A 415 5.95 32.79 23.03
N ALA A 416 4.78 32.16 23.21
CA ALA A 416 4.61 31.05 24.15
C ALA A 416 5.43 29.83 23.73
N GLU A 417 5.42 29.49 22.42
CA GLU A 417 6.24 28.40 21.87
C GLU A 417 7.73 28.66 22.06
N ARG A 418 8.20 29.91 21.88
CA ARG A 418 9.60 30.26 22.14
C ARG A 418 9.99 30.03 23.60
N VAL A 419 9.16 30.47 24.55
CA VAL A 419 9.44 30.32 25.98
C VAL A 419 9.47 28.85 26.37
N ALA A 420 8.50 28.06 25.88
CA ALA A 420 8.49 26.61 26.08
C ALA A 420 9.79 25.95 25.60
N LEU A 421 10.25 26.28 24.38
CA LEU A 421 11.51 25.78 23.84
C LEU A 421 12.75 26.27 24.62
N GLU A 422 12.76 27.53 25.08
CA GLU A 422 13.83 28.10 25.93
C GLU A 422 13.89 27.42 27.32
N ASP A 423 12.74 26.98 27.84
CA ASP A 423 12.60 26.24 29.10
C ASP A 423 12.92 24.74 28.96
N GLY A 424 13.30 24.29 27.76
CA GLY A 424 13.66 22.92 27.46
C GLY A 424 12.45 22.00 27.20
N GLU A 425 11.25 22.54 27.01
CA GLU A 425 10.14 21.74 26.52
C GLU A 425 10.41 21.29 25.08
N PRO A 426 10.16 20.01 24.75
CA PRO A 426 10.40 19.52 23.40
C PRO A 426 9.50 20.25 22.40
N PRO A 427 9.97 20.47 21.16
CA PRO A 427 9.16 21.07 20.12
C PRO A 427 7.88 20.25 19.93
N PRO A 428 6.77 20.89 19.49
CA PRO A 428 5.55 20.17 19.18
C PRO A 428 5.89 19.01 18.24
N THR A 429 5.51 17.81 18.65
CA THR A 429 5.84 16.57 17.95
C THR A 429 5.51 16.72 16.47
N PRO A 430 6.45 16.41 15.54
CA PRO A 430 6.18 16.40 14.12
C PRO A 430 4.89 15.65 13.87
N ALA A 431 3.98 16.26 13.10
CA ALA A 431 2.68 15.68 12.83
C ALA A 431 2.89 14.26 12.31
N GLN A 432 2.39 13.27 13.06
CA GLN A 432 2.51 11.89 12.64
C GLN A 432 1.93 11.76 11.24
N PRO A 433 2.65 11.16 10.26
CA PRO A 433 2.11 11.01 8.93
C PRO A 433 0.73 10.35 9.03
N PRO A 434 -0.31 10.94 8.42
CA PRO A 434 -1.67 10.49 8.60
C PRO A 434 -1.74 9.01 8.22
N ASP A 435 -2.20 8.19 9.16
CA ASP A 435 -2.39 6.78 8.90
C ASP A 435 -3.58 6.60 7.96
N ARG A 436 -3.28 6.46 6.67
CA ARG A 436 -4.29 6.19 5.65
C ARG A 436 -4.69 4.72 5.61
N ARG A 437 -4.07 3.86 6.42
CA ARG A 437 -4.41 2.45 6.58
C ARG A 437 -5.17 2.29 7.90
N LEU A 438 -6.46 2.57 7.84
CA LEU A 438 -7.36 2.13 8.89
C LEU A 438 -8.06 0.86 8.41
N PRO A 439 -8.33 -0.09 9.33
CA PRO A 439 -9.12 -1.26 9.00
C PRO A 439 -10.50 -0.80 8.49
N SER A 440 -11.07 -1.60 7.59
CA SER A 440 -12.37 -1.31 7.00
C SER A 440 -13.44 -1.26 8.10
N PRO A 441 -14.31 -0.24 8.16
CA PRO A 441 -15.34 -0.17 9.18
C PRO A 441 -16.30 -1.37 9.06
N ALA A 442 -16.63 -2.00 10.19
CA ALA A 442 -17.63 -3.06 10.22
C ALA A 442 -19.02 -2.50 9.82
N GLU A 443 -19.65 -3.06 8.77
CA GLU A 443 -20.98 -2.63 8.32
C GLU A 443 -22.11 -3.12 9.25
N ARG A 444 -23.20 -2.33 9.37
CA ARG A 444 -24.36 -2.63 10.24
C ARG A 444 -25.12 -3.91 9.80
N VAL A 445 -25.42 -4.77 10.77
CA VAL A 445 -25.85 -6.18 10.68
C VAL A 445 -27.02 -6.48 9.71
N GLY A 446 -27.98 -5.56 9.50
CA GLY A 446 -29.16 -5.83 8.66
C GLY A 446 -28.93 -5.74 7.13
N ARG A 447 -28.04 -4.83 6.66
CA ARG A 447 -27.70 -4.67 5.23
C ARG A 447 -26.62 -5.64 4.74
N ARG A 448 -25.99 -6.30 5.71
CA ARG A 448 -24.86 -7.21 5.62
C ARG A 448 -25.13 -8.44 4.74
N ARG A 449 -26.27 -9.12 4.96
CA ARG A 449 -26.60 -10.38 4.24
C ARG A 449 -26.89 -10.15 2.76
N PHE A 450 -27.60 -9.07 2.42
CA PHE A 450 -27.91 -8.75 1.04
C PHE A 450 -26.63 -8.38 0.27
N LEU A 451 -25.75 -7.56 0.86
CA LEU A 451 -24.48 -7.22 0.22
C LEU A 451 -23.61 -8.45 0.00
N LEU A 452 -23.54 -9.39 0.94
CA LEU A 452 -22.83 -10.67 0.76
C LEU A 452 -23.42 -11.50 -0.39
N LEU A 453 -24.75 -11.68 -0.43
CA LEU A 453 -25.42 -12.45 -1.48
C LEU A 453 -25.27 -11.77 -2.85
N TRP A 454 -25.56 -10.48 -2.93
CA TRP A 454 -25.45 -9.67 -4.14
C TRP A 454 -24.05 -9.73 -4.71
N SER A 455 -23.05 -9.72 -3.82
CA SER A 455 -21.67 -9.64 -4.22
C SER A 455 -21.03 -10.97 -4.61
N ALA A 456 -21.57 -12.08 -4.10
CA ALA A 456 -21.33 -13.42 -4.64
C ALA A 456 -22.03 -13.63 -6.01
N ALA A 457 -23.23 -13.06 -6.22
CA ALA A 457 -24.03 -13.29 -7.42
C ALA A 457 -23.70 -12.33 -8.58
N SER A 458 -23.22 -11.12 -8.31
CA SER A 458 -23.13 -10.04 -9.31
C SER A 458 -22.25 -10.37 -10.51
N ALA A 459 -21.18 -11.15 -10.31
CA ALA A 459 -20.30 -11.56 -11.39
C ALA A 459 -21.01 -12.55 -12.33
N SER A 460 -21.72 -13.53 -11.76
CA SER A 460 -22.54 -14.46 -12.53
C SER A 460 -23.69 -13.75 -13.26
N VAL A 461 -24.33 -12.76 -12.62
CA VAL A 461 -25.36 -11.92 -13.27
C VAL A 461 -24.77 -11.11 -14.42
N LEU A 462 -23.57 -10.53 -14.27
CA LEU A 462 -22.91 -9.82 -15.36
C LEU A 462 -22.61 -10.78 -16.53
N LEU A 463 -21.98 -11.92 -16.26
CA LEU A 463 -21.59 -12.87 -17.31
C LEU A 463 -22.82 -13.47 -18.01
N GLY A 464 -23.85 -13.87 -17.25
CA GLY A 464 -25.11 -14.34 -17.80
C GLY A 464 -25.83 -13.26 -18.61
N GLY A 465 -25.87 -12.03 -18.11
CA GLY A 465 -26.42 -10.88 -18.82
C GLY A 465 -25.66 -10.55 -20.11
N ALA A 466 -24.33 -10.57 -20.07
CA ALA A 466 -23.49 -10.38 -21.25
C ALA A 466 -23.72 -11.48 -22.29
N ALA A 467 -23.82 -12.74 -21.87
CA ALA A 467 -24.16 -13.85 -22.76
C ALA A 467 -25.52 -13.63 -23.43
N LEU A 468 -26.56 -13.25 -22.66
CA LEU A 468 -27.88 -12.94 -23.20
C LEU A 468 -27.85 -11.78 -24.21
N ILE A 469 -27.05 -10.74 -23.96
CA ILE A 469 -26.87 -9.62 -24.88
C ILE A 469 -26.21 -10.08 -26.20
N VAL A 470 -25.24 -10.99 -26.13
CA VAL A 470 -24.60 -11.57 -27.32
C VAL A 470 -25.61 -12.41 -28.12
N PHE A 471 -26.46 -13.18 -27.46
CA PHE A 471 -27.49 -13.99 -28.12
C PHE A 471 -28.64 -13.18 -28.71
N SER A 472 -29.11 -12.16 -27.99
CA SER A 472 -30.28 -11.37 -28.40
C SER A 472 -30.25 -9.98 -27.73
N PRO A 473 -29.64 -8.96 -28.36
CA PRO A 473 -29.53 -7.63 -27.78
C PRO A 473 -30.85 -6.83 -27.95
N PRO A 474 -31.64 -6.60 -26.89
CA PRO A 474 -32.96 -5.98 -27.00
C PRO A 474 -32.93 -4.52 -27.53
N PHE A 475 -31.84 -3.79 -27.28
CA PHE A 475 -31.68 -2.38 -27.68
C PHE A 475 -30.44 -2.17 -28.57
N GLY A 476 -29.91 -3.24 -29.17
CA GLY A 476 -28.56 -3.26 -29.73
C GLY A 476 -27.49 -3.49 -28.66
N VAL A 477 -26.32 -4.00 -29.07
CA VAL A 477 -25.27 -4.48 -28.16
C VAL A 477 -24.82 -3.38 -27.19
N PHE A 478 -24.52 -2.19 -27.72
CA PHE A 478 -24.03 -1.06 -26.92
C PHE A 478 -25.00 -0.67 -25.81
N TRP A 479 -26.27 -0.37 -26.15
CA TRP A 479 -27.25 0.09 -25.17
C TRP A 479 -27.66 -1.00 -24.18
N SER A 480 -27.65 -2.27 -24.61
CA SER A 480 -27.93 -3.39 -23.71
C SER A 480 -26.81 -3.57 -22.67
N VAL A 481 -25.55 -3.37 -23.05
CA VAL A 481 -24.41 -3.35 -22.12
C VAL A 481 -24.52 -2.18 -21.14
N VAL A 482 -24.84 -0.98 -21.64
CA VAL A 482 -25.03 0.21 -20.79
C VAL A 482 -26.16 0.00 -19.79
N ALA A 483 -27.29 -0.56 -20.21
CA ALA A 483 -28.43 -0.86 -19.34
C ALA A 483 -28.08 -1.89 -18.25
N LEU A 484 -27.37 -2.96 -18.60
CA LEU A 484 -26.91 -3.97 -17.65
C LEU A 484 -25.96 -3.37 -16.59
N LEU A 485 -24.99 -2.57 -17.02
CA LEU A 485 -24.07 -1.89 -16.09
C LEU A 485 -24.81 -0.87 -15.20
N ALA A 486 -25.73 -0.10 -15.76
CA ALA A 486 -26.54 0.84 -15.00
C ALA A 486 -27.40 0.14 -13.93
N LEU A 487 -28.02 -0.99 -14.28
CA LEU A 487 -28.79 -1.82 -13.34
C LEU A 487 -27.91 -2.32 -12.19
N LEU A 488 -26.74 -2.89 -12.50
CA LEU A 488 -25.81 -3.39 -11.48
C LEU A 488 -25.35 -2.28 -10.52
N VAL A 489 -25.04 -1.08 -11.06
CA VAL A 489 -24.67 0.10 -10.26
C VAL A 489 -25.84 0.62 -9.42
N ALA A 490 -27.06 0.60 -9.95
CA ALA A 490 -28.25 1.03 -9.22
C ALA A 490 -28.57 0.08 -8.05
N VAL A 491 -28.50 -1.24 -8.26
CA VAL A 491 -28.67 -2.24 -7.19
C VAL A 491 -27.58 -2.08 -6.12
N GLU A 492 -26.32 -1.88 -6.53
CA GLU A 492 -25.21 -1.60 -5.61
C GLU A 492 -25.44 -0.32 -4.79
N ALA A 493 -25.89 0.76 -5.44
CA ALA A 493 -26.16 2.03 -4.78
C ALA A 493 -27.36 1.94 -3.84
N ALA A 494 -28.40 1.15 -4.18
CA ALA A 494 -29.52 0.87 -3.30
C ALA A 494 -29.06 0.09 -2.07
N ALA A 495 -28.27 -0.97 -2.26
CA ALA A 495 -27.70 -1.79 -1.18
C ALA A 495 -26.87 -0.97 -0.19
N ARG A 496 -26.12 0.02 -0.69
CA ARG A 496 -25.26 0.91 0.12
C ARG A 496 -25.97 2.17 0.62
N ALA A 497 -27.28 2.35 0.38
CA ALA A 497 -28.03 3.58 0.64
C ALA A 497 -27.37 4.84 0.06
N ARG A 498 -26.88 4.71 -1.17
CA ARG A 498 -26.32 5.78 -1.99
C ARG A 498 -27.16 6.05 -3.23
N LEU A 499 -28.33 5.40 -3.40
CA LEU A 499 -29.18 5.53 -4.58
C LEU A 499 -29.54 6.99 -4.90
N LEU A 500 -29.99 7.77 -3.90
CA LEU A 500 -30.29 9.19 -4.10
C LEU A 500 -29.07 10.00 -4.57
N ARG A 501 -27.88 9.70 -4.03
CA ARG A 501 -26.63 10.34 -4.48
C ARG A 501 -26.25 9.94 -5.91
N LEU A 502 -26.50 8.68 -6.29
CA LEU A 502 -26.29 8.22 -7.66
C LEU A 502 -27.24 8.92 -8.62
N LEU A 503 -28.54 8.98 -8.29
CA LEU A 503 -29.56 9.64 -9.10
C LEU A 503 -29.26 11.13 -9.29
N TRP A 504 -28.88 11.83 -8.22
CA TRP A 504 -28.46 13.23 -8.30
C TRP A 504 -27.24 13.44 -9.21
N ARG A 505 -26.23 12.57 -9.11
CA ARG A 505 -25.05 12.65 -10.00
C ARG A 505 -25.41 12.37 -11.45
N ALA A 506 -26.27 11.38 -11.70
CA ALA A 506 -26.74 11.05 -13.04
C ALA A 506 -27.53 12.22 -13.66
N ALA A 507 -28.42 12.84 -12.89
CA ALA A 507 -29.18 14.02 -13.31
C ALA A 507 -28.26 15.20 -13.64
N LEU A 508 -27.24 15.45 -12.79
CA LEU A 508 -26.25 16.49 -13.04
C LEU A 508 -25.44 16.22 -14.31
N THR A 509 -24.98 14.98 -14.53
CA THR A 509 -24.25 14.60 -15.74
C THR A 509 -25.13 14.75 -16.98
N ALA A 510 -26.39 14.33 -16.92
CA ALA A 510 -27.34 14.49 -18.02
C ALA A 510 -27.57 15.97 -18.35
N ALA A 511 -27.71 16.83 -17.34
CA ALA A 511 -27.86 18.27 -17.54
C ALA A 511 -26.61 18.89 -18.20
N VAL A 512 -25.40 18.48 -17.80
CA VAL A 512 -24.15 18.95 -18.40
C VAL A 512 -24.03 18.50 -19.87
N LEU A 513 -24.35 17.23 -20.15
CA LEU A 513 -24.32 16.70 -21.52
C LEU A 513 -25.36 17.39 -22.41
N LEU A 514 -26.56 17.63 -21.89
CA LEU A 514 -27.61 18.37 -22.59
C LEU A 514 -27.17 19.81 -22.89
N ALA A 515 -26.58 20.50 -21.92
CA ALA A 515 -26.05 21.85 -22.12
C ALA A 515 -24.89 21.88 -23.13
N GLY A 516 -24.01 20.88 -23.12
CA GLY A 516 -22.95 20.76 -24.13
C GLY A 516 -23.52 20.51 -25.52
N TRP A 517 -24.51 19.61 -25.64
CA TRP A 517 -25.21 19.33 -26.88
C TRP A 517 -25.90 20.57 -27.45
N THR A 518 -26.63 21.34 -26.63
CA THR A 518 -27.29 22.56 -27.10
C THR A 518 -26.28 23.60 -27.58
N VAL A 519 -25.12 23.74 -26.93
CA VAL A 519 -24.04 24.61 -27.43
C VAL A 519 -23.52 24.13 -28.79
N VAL A 520 -23.25 22.83 -28.93
CA VAL A 520 -22.79 22.26 -30.21
C VAL A 520 -23.83 22.45 -31.31
N GLU A 521 -25.11 22.26 -31.00
CA GLU A 521 -26.19 22.42 -31.97
C GLU A 521 -26.40 23.88 -32.37
N VAL A 522 -26.32 24.82 -31.42
CA VAL A 522 -26.34 26.26 -31.70
C VAL A 522 -25.14 26.67 -32.57
N VAL A 523 -23.94 26.13 -32.31
CA VAL A 523 -22.76 26.40 -33.13
C VAL A 523 -22.84 25.72 -34.50
N ALA A 524 -23.30 24.48 -34.59
CA ALA A 524 -23.32 23.74 -35.85
C ALA A 524 -24.41 24.26 -36.80
N ASN A 525 -25.63 24.48 -36.28
CA ASN A 525 -26.81 24.75 -37.09
C ASN A 525 -27.24 26.22 -37.07
N HIS A 526 -26.79 27.00 -36.07
CA HIS A 526 -27.24 28.37 -35.84
C HIS A 526 -26.08 29.35 -35.60
N TRP A 527 -24.85 29.05 -36.04
CA TRP A 527 -23.71 29.97 -35.80
C TRP A 527 -23.92 31.35 -36.40
N ARG A 528 -24.58 31.46 -37.56
CA ARG A 528 -24.85 32.75 -38.20
C ARG A 528 -25.75 33.63 -37.34
N THR A 529 -26.81 33.05 -36.78
CA THR A 529 -27.74 33.78 -35.89
C THR A 529 -27.11 34.06 -34.54
N ALA A 530 -26.30 33.15 -33.99
CA ALA A 530 -25.55 33.37 -32.77
C ALA A 530 -24.52 34.51 -32.91
N VAL A 531 -23.73 34.50 -33.98
CA VAL A 531 -22.76 35.56 -34.29
C VAL A 531 -23.47 36.89 -34.56
N ALA A 532 -24.56 36.89 -35.33
CA ALA A 532 -25.34 38.10 -35.59
C ALA A 532 -25.93 38.70 -34.30
N ALA A 533 -26.47 37.87 -33.39
CA ALA A 533 -26.98 38.32 -32.10
C ALA A 533 -25.89 38.89 -31.21
N LEU A 534 -24.69 38.28 -31.21
CA LEU A 534 -23.55 38.73 -30.42
C LEU A 534 -22.97 40.05 -30.95
N LEU A 535 -22.90 40.21 -32.27
CA LEU A 535 -22.55 41.46 -32.94
C LEU A 535 -23.58 42.56 -32.68
N ALA A 536 -24.88 42.24 -32.76
CA ALA A 536 -25.96 43.18 -32.46
C ALA A 536 -25.93 43.64 -31.00
N ALA A 537 -25.75 42.71 -30.05
CA ALA A 537 -25.61 43.03 -28.63
C ALA A 537 -24.38 43.91 -28.36
N SER A 538 -23.25 43.60 -29.01
CA SER A 538 -22.02 44.40 -28.91
C SER A 538 -22.21 45.79 -29.51
N ALA A 539 -22.90 45.91 -30.64
CA ALA A 539 -23.22 47.19 -31.27
C ALA A 539 -24.14 48.06 -30.39
N VAL A 540 -25.15 47.45 -29.76
CA VAL A 540 -26.02 48.14 -28.78
C VAL A 540 -25.22 48.59 -27.57
N ALA A 541 -24.36 47.73 -27.00
CA ALA A 541 -23.52 48.07 -25.86
C ALA A 541 -22.56 49.23 -26.19
N LEU A 542 -21.94 49.21 -27.36
CA LEU A 542 -21.09 50.30 -27.87
C LEU A 542 -21.88 51.59 -28.10
N TRP A 543 -23.08 51.49 -28.69
CA TRP A 543 -23.94 52.66 -28.89
C TRP A 543 -24.38 53.29 -27.57
N VAL A 544 -24.80 52.48 -26.59
CA VAL A 544 -25.14 52.96 -25.23
C VAL A 544 -23.92 53.60 -24.56
N GLY A 545 -22.74 52.99 -24.70
CA GLY A 545 -21.47 53.55 -24.21
C GLY A 545 -21.16 54.92 -24.83
N ASN A 546 -21.26 55.04 -26.15
CA ASN A 546 -21.00 56.26 -26.90
C ASN A 546 -22.04 57.36 -26.60
N LEU A 547 -23.32 56.98 -26.48
CA LEU A 547 -24.40 57.92 -26.14
C LEU A 547 -24.21 58.49 -24.72
N ARG A 548 -23.83 57.64 -23.76
CA ARG A 548 -23.47 58.09 -22.40
C ARG A 548 -22.26 59.04 -22.43
N ALA A 549 -21.23 58.73 -23.21
CA ALA A 549 -20.06 59.59 -23.35
C ALA A 549 -20.42 60.96 -23.97
N TRP A 550 -21.23 60.99 -25.03
CA TRP A 550 -21.67 62.23 -25.67
C TRP A 550 -22.55 63.09 -24.75
N LEU A 551 -23.48 62.48 -24.01
CA LEU A 551 -24.32 63.18 -23.03
C LEU A 551 -23.52 63.75 -21.85
N SER A 552 -22.35 63.18 -21.53
CA SER A 552 -21.45 63.71 -20.50
C SER A 552 -20.55 64.88 -20.96
N HIS A 553 -20.61 65.25 -22.25
CA HIS A 553 -19.86 66.35 -22.85
C HIS A 553 -20.76 67.50 -23.35
N ARG A 554 -22.05 67.46 -23.01
CA ARG A 554 -22.96 68.61 -23.00
C ARG A 554 -23.23 68.98 -21.55
#